data_AF-W9JX60-F1
#
_entry.id   AF-W9JX60-F1
#
_cell.length_a   1.000
_cell.length_b   1.000
_cell.length_c   1.000
_cell.angle_alpha   90.00
_cell.angle_beta   90.00
_cell.angle_gamma   90.00
#
_symmetry.space_group_name_H-M   'P 1'
#
loop_
_entity.id
_entity.type
_entity.pdbx_description
1 polymer ?
#
loop_
_entity_poly.entity_id
_entity_poly.type
_entity_poly.pdbx_seq_one_letter_code
_entity_poly.pdbx_strand_id
1 'polypeptide(L)'
;MNQSWIAWNGPYQDYVNGFCASDPYLVQPDRKPLRCGISWETRLVNIRAIEFGNDQTDKLLLLPLQGPVSLAKHLAQNRKGGKPGRTAYVFENMNRDVATVLGNHFQMHHSLFTNYERTVTASSTSGGSCSVLASGLALQQYLSMSPRSLVTLPSSLIKHAPLRCSETGRYVSLTRVNGKLDSVGTVKRKCFVWNKLSEDGWTIICDPVLSNVVTRNEADGRGHVFPVGQQPAEGAYVDFFASDIGITAKPGPPKTSIADDLCYYLASYSSLPGLTCETPDIVSLFLKKIVASLYMTHLDQLRKTIAQSQSPVRWTSDFAKLDLAAVEANWSDCQTLETRLQLHCLDLEGILVQLRLPLERPNPREIKSWQDVAADFQMLYHQYNHARSWVEKLNSSMTALTGIAGNRQAFR
;
A
#
# COMPACT_ATOMS: atom_id res chain seq x y z
N MET A 1 1.79 31.07 13.83
CA MET A 1 0.83 30.14 14.46
C MET A 1 1.32 28.73 14.18
N ASN A 2 1.77 27.99 15.20
CA ASN A 2 2.10 26.57 15.05
C ASN A 2 0.81 25.80 14.81
N GLN A 3 0.53 25.43 13.56
CA GLN A 3 -0.61 24.58 13.24
C GLN A 3 -0.25 23.14 13.63
N SER A 4 -0.71 22.75 14.81
CA SER A 4 -0.79 21.36 15.22
C SER A 4 -1.70 20.62 14.23
N TRP A 5 -1.15 19.75 13.37
CA TRP A 5 -1.95 18.95 12.44
C TRP A 5 -1.69 17.45 12.55
N ILE A 6 -0.51 17.05 13.05
CA ILE A 6 -0.13 15.63 13.25
C ILE A 6 -0.78 15.08 14.53
N ALA A 7 -0.65 15.82 15.63
CA ALA A 7 -1.20 15.48 16.94
C ALA A 7 -1.88 16.70 17.58
N TRP A 8 -2.68 16.50 18.61
CA TRP A 8 -3.23 17.60 19.42
C TRP A 8 -2.13 18.29 20.23
N ASN A 9 -2.38 19.54 20.62
CA ASN A 9 -1.46 20.31 21.45
C ASN A 9 -1.09 19.53 22.72
N GLY A 10 0.20 19.45 23.00
CA GLY A 10 0.74 18.66 24.09
C GLY A 10 2.18 18.20 23.82
N PRO A 11 2.75 17.39 24.72
CA PRO A 11 4.19 17.06 24.70
C PRO A 11 4.67 16.45 23.38
N TYR A 12 3.88 15.57 22.78
CA TYR A 12 4.25 14.96 21.50
C TYR A 12 4.20 15.95 20.34
N GLN A 13 3.22 16.87 20.30
CA GLN A 13 3.20 17.92 19.27
C GLN A 13 4.35 18.91 19.46
N ASP A 14 4.78 19.19 20.69
CA ASP A 14 5.96 20.01 20.95
C ASP A 14 7.25 19.33 20.50
N TYR A 15 7.36 18.02 20.74
CA TYR A 15 8.41 17.17 20.17
C TYR A 15 8.43 17.27 18.64
N VAL A 16 7.30 17.10 17.97
CA VAL A 16 7.15 17.26 16.51
C VAL A 16 7.57 18.65 16.04
N ASN A 17 7.13 19.70 16.73
CA ASN A 17 7.43 21.08 16.38
C ASN A 17 8.94 21.37 16.41
N GLY A 18 9.70 20.68 17.27
CA GLY A 18 11.16 20.75 17.33
C GLY A 18 11.86 20.35 16.02
N PHE A 19 11.23 19.51 15.20
CA PHE A 19 11.79 19.04 13.92
C PHE A 19 11.34 19.86 12.70
N CYS A 20 10.39 20.80 12.86
CA CYS A 20 9.84 21.57 11.74
C CYS A 20 10.89 22.41 10.98
N ALA A 21 11.99 22.81 11.65
CA ALA A 21 13.07 23.55 11.02
C ALA A 21 13.91 22.68 10.07
N SER A 22 14.15 21.42 10.45
CA SER A 22 14.89 20.44 9.63
C SER A 22 14.01 19.70 8.63
N ASP A 23 12.71 19.59 8.92
CA ASP A 23 11.72 18.92 8.08
C ASP A 23 10.53 19.86 7.82
N PRO A 24 10.59 20.66 6.74
CA PRO A 24 9.52 21.58 6.36
C PRO A 24 8.18 20.89 6.07
N TYR A 25 8.18 19.57 5.82
CA TYR A 25 6.95 18.80 5.60
C TYR A 25 6.14 18.60 6.89
N LEU A 26 6.67 18.95 8.06
CA LEU A 26 5.93 18.91 9.32
C LEU A 26 5.08 20.16 9.54
N VAL A 27 5.32 21.25 8.79
CA VAL A 27 4.68 22.54 9.03
C VAL A 27 3.19 22.53 8.62
N GLN A 28 2.84 21.80 7.56
CA GLN A 28 1.47 21.79 7.02
C GLN A 28 1.03 20.39 6.56
N PRO A 29 -0.28 20.07 6.69
CA PRO A 29 -0.85 18.85 6.16
C PRO A 29 -0.78 18.80 4.62
N ASP A 30 -1.00 17.61 4.06
CA ASP A 30 -1.14 17.45 2.61
C ASP A 30 -2.39 18.21 2.13
N ARG A 31 -2.20 19.16 1.21
CA ARG A 31 -3.28 19.97 0.66
C ARG A 31 -4.18 19.19 -0.29
N LYS A 32 -3.72 18.07 -0.88
CA LYS A 32 -4.51 17.35 -1.90
C LYS A 32 -5.75 16.67 -1.33
N PRO A 33 -5.69 15.89 -0.23
CA PRO A 33 -6.90 15.34 0.41
C PRO A 33 -7.87 16.43 0.88
N LEU A 34 -7.33 17.52 1.45
CA LEU A 34 -8.14 18.65 1.95
C LEU A 34 -8.97 19.32 0.83
N ARG A 35 -8.42 19.45 -0.38
CA ARG A 35 -9.15 19.95 -1.57
C ARG A 35 -10.32 19.06 -1.99
N CYS A 36 -10.39 17.83 -1.50
CA CYS A 36 -11.49 16.90 -1.72
C CYS A 36 -12.43 16.79 -0.51
N GLY A 37 -12.27 17.64 0.50
CA GLY A 37 -13.04 17.58 1.75
C GLY A 37 -12.64 16.41 2.66
N ILE A 38 -11.48 15.79 2.43
CA ILE A 38 -11.00 14.65 3.21
C ILE A 38 -10.10 15.19 4.33
N SER A 39 -10.55 15.06 5.57
CA SER A 39 -9.80 15.49 6.76
C SER A 39 -9.08 14.31 7.42
N TRP A 40 -7.91 14.58 7.99
CA TRP A 40 -7.17 13.66 8.87
C TRP A 40 -7.85 13.48 10.23
N GLU A 41 -8.63 14.48 10.67
CA GLU A 41 -9.17 14.55 12.03
C GLU A 41 -10.40 13.67 12.22
N THR A 42 -11.28 13.62 11.22
CA THR A 42 -12.61 13.00 11.34
C THR A 42 -12.67 11.56 10.82
N ARG A 43 -11.53 10.91 10.61
CA ARG A 43 -11.49 9.54 10.08
C ARG A 43 -11.91 8.55 11.16
N LEU A 44 -12.75 7.60 10.75
CA LEU A 44 -13.02 6.42 11.55
C LEU A 44 -11.77 5.54 11.56
N VAL A 45 -11.39 5.09 12.75
CA VAL A 45 -10.24 4.21 12.96
C VAL A 45 -10.74 2.97 13.68
N ASN A 46 -10.54 1.80 13.08
CA ASN A 46 -10.80 0.53 13.75
C ASN A 46 -9.52 0.08 14.43
N ILE A 47 -9.61 -0.23 15.72
CA ILE A 47 -8.45 -0.59 16.54
C ILE A 47 -8.69 -1.98 17.11
N ARG A 48 -7.70 -2.87 16.93
CA ARG A 48 -7.73 -4.22 17.47
C ARG A 48 -6.44 -4.48 18.22
N ALA A 49 -6.55 -4.88 19.48
CA ALA A 49 -5.44 -5.38 20.25
C ALA A 49 -5.45 -6.91 20.21
N ILE A 50 -4.29 -7.48 19.91
CA ILE A 50 -4.07 -8.93 19.84
C ILE A 50 -3.12 -9.26 20.97
N GLU A 51 -3.63 -9.89 22.02
CA GLU A 51 -2.81 -10.28 23.17
C GLU A 51 -2.34 -11.73 22.98
N PHE A 52 -1.03 -11.91 22.99
CA PHE A 52 -0.39 -13.22 22.97
C PHE A 52 -0.29 -13.73 24.40
N GLY A 53 -0.85 -14.90 24.67
CA GLY A 53 -0.73 -15.55 25.97
C GLY A 53 0.72 -15.91 26.31
N ASN A 54 0.99 -16.12 27.60
CA ASN A 54 2.35 -16.39 28.07
C ASN A 54 2.78 -17.85 27.81
N ASP A 55 1.83 -18.76 27.66
CA ASP A 55 2.08 -20.17 27.36
C ASP A 55 1.74 -20.52 25.91
N GLN A 56 2.50 -21.40 25.27
CA GLN A 56 2.32 -21.83 23.86
C GLN A 56 0.93 -22.46 23.56
N THR A 57 0.13 -22.69 24.60
CA THR A 57 -1.23 -23.25 24.56
C THR A 57 -2.33 -22.20 24.73
N ASP A 58 -1.99 -20.96 25.07
CA ASP A 58 -2.99 -19.92 25.32
C ASP A 58 -3.55 -19.34 24.02
N LYS A 59 -4.88 -19.28 23.97
CA LYS A 59 -5.64 -18.70 22.86
C LYS A 59 -5.28 -17.22 22.70
N LEU A 60 -4.98 -16.84 21.46
CA LEU A 60 -4.84 -15.44 21.08
C LEU A 60 -6.15 -14.69 21.33
N LEU A 61 -6.09 -13.61 22.10
CA LEU A 61 -7.24 -12.80 22.45
C LEU A 61 -7.31 -11.58 21.53
N LEU A 62 -8.38 -11.49 20.73
CA LEU A 62 -8.65 -10.33 19.88
C LEU A 62 -9.62 -9.40 20.61
N LEU A 63 -9.13 -8.22 21.00
CA LEU A 63 -9.88 -7.18 21.70
C LEU A 63 -10.16 -6.00 20.77
N PRO A 64 -11.43 -5.77 20.36
CA PRO A 64 -11.79 -4.55 19.65
C PRO A 64 -11.76 -3.35 20.62
N LEU A 65 -11.02 -2.31 20.27
CA LEU A 65 -10.92 -1.08 21.03
C LEU A 65 -11.79 0.00 20.37
N GLN A 66 -12.75 0.53 21.14
CA GLN A 66 -13.69 1.57 20.71
C GLN A 66 -13.00 2.95 20.76
N GLY A 67 -12.16 3.21 19.76
CA GLY A 67 -11.54 4.52 19.52
C GLY A 67 -10.42 4.90 20.50
N PRO A 68 -9.90 6.14 20.39
CA PRO A 68 -8.64 6.58 21.02
C PRO A 68 -8.68 6.59 22.55
N VAL A 69 -9.84 6.86 23.15
CA VAL A 69 -10.00 6.88 24.63
C VAL A 69 -9.85 5.48 25.21
N SER A 70 -10.45 4.46 24.58
CA SER A 70 -10.31 3.07 25.02
C SER A 70 -8.87 2.58 24.86
N LEU A 71 -8.20 2.96 23.76
CA LEU A 71 -6.78 2.67 23.54
C LEU A 71 -5.90 3.27 24.64
N ALA A 72 -6.07 4.56 24.97
CA ALA A 72 -5.28 5.22 26.00
C ALA A 72 -5.45 4.54 27.38
N LYS A 73 -6.68 4.12 27.71
CA LYS A 73 -6.96 3.37 28.95
C LYS A 73 -6.27 2.01 28.95
N HIS A 74 -6.35 1.25 27.85
CA HIS A 74 -5.72 -0.07 27.73
C HIS A 74 -4.20 0.02 27.84
N LEU A 75 -3.57 0.97 27.12
CA LEU A 75 -2.13 1.23 27.20
C LEU A 75 -1.68 1.62 28.62
N ALA A 76 -2.47 2.41 29.34
CA ALA A 76 -2.17 2.79 30.72
C ALA A 76 -2.33 1.63 31.71
N GLN A 77 -3.22 0.68 31.44
CA GLN A 77 -3.42 -0.53 32.26
C GLN A 77 -2.28 -1.53 32.06
N ASN A 78 -1.86 -1.76 30.82
CA ASN A 78 -0.78 -2.69 30.50
C ASN A 78 0.57 -2.28 31.13
N ARG A 79 0.82 -0.98 31.31
CA ARG A 79 2.01 -0.50 32.05
C ARG A 79 2.07 -0.92 33.53
N LYS A 80 0.93 -1.25 34.15
CA LYS A 80 0.85 -1.53 35.60
C LYS A 80 1.00 -3.01 35.94
N GLY A 81 0.79 -3.91 34.98
CA GLY A 81 1.02 -5.34 35.17
C GLY A 81 2.49 -5.66 34.91
N GLY A 82 3.29 -5.92 35.94
CA GLY A 82 4.76 -6.03 35.89
C GLY A 82 5.37 -7.13 35.00
N LYS A 83 4.64 -7.69 34.03
CA LYS A 83 5.19 -8.44 32.90
C LYS A 83 4.68 -7.80 31.61
N PRO A 84 5.57 -7.41 30.67
CA PRO A 84 5.14 -6.85 29.39
C PRO A 84 4.30 -7.89 28.65
N GLY A 85 3.00 -7.63 28.54
CA GLY A 85 2.11 -8.40 27.68
C GLY A 85 2.59 -8.23 26.25
N ARG A 86 2.84 -9.33 25.54
CA ARG A 86 3.10 -9.30 24.10
C ARG A 86 1.78 -8.94 23.44
N THR A 87 1.62 -7.68 23.03
CA THR A 87 0.40 -7.20 22.36
C THR A 87 0.73 -6.66 20.98
N ALA A 88 -0.03 -7.06 19.96
CA ALA A 88 0.00 -6.41 18.65
C ALA A 88 -1.25 -5.53 18.48
N TYR A 89 -1.04 -4.24 18.29
CA TYR A 89 -2.08 -3.28 17.99
C TYR A 89 -2.20 -3.13 16.46
N VAL A 90 -3.34 -3.53 15.91
CA VAL A 90 -3.66 -3.40 14.49
C VAL A 90 -4.66 -2.26 14.33
N PHE A 91 -4.24 -1.23 13.60
CA PHE A 91 -5.00 -0.04 13.26
C PHE A 91 -5.42 -0.12 11.79
N GLU A 92 -6.71 -0.11 11.54
CA GLU A 92 -7.26 0.13 10.21
C GLU A 92 -7.67 1.60 10.12
N ASN A 93 -7.03 2.31 9.20
CA ASN A 93 -7.00 3.76 9.13
C ASN A 93 -6.21 4.43 10.27
N MET A 94 -6.06 5.75 10.21
CA MET A 94 -5.41 6.56 11.24
C MET A 94 -6.05 7.95 11.26
N ASN A 95 -6.10 8.53 12.45
CA ASN A 95 -6.55 9.90 12.65
C ASN A 95 -5.65 10.63 13.66
N ARG A 96 -5.92 11.92 13.84
CA ARG A 96 -5.16 12.79 14.75
C ARG A 96 -5.22 12.35 16.22
N ASP A 97 -6.37 11.85 16.68
CA ASP A 97 -6.54 11.41 18.06
C ASP A 97 -5.64 10.21 18.37
N VAL A 98 -5.66 9.20 17.51
CA VAL A 98 -4.86 7.99 17.66
C VAL A 98 -3.37 8.32 17.54
N ALA A 99 -2.98 9.17 16.58
CA ALA A 99 -1.61 9.65 16.47
C ALA A 99 -1.13 10.36 17.75
N THR A 100 -2.01 11.12 18.40
CA THR A 100 -1.72 11.78 19.69
C THR A 100 -1.50 10.76 20.81
N VAL A 101 -2.38 9.76 20.93
CA VAL A 101 -2.27 8.71 21.95
C VAL A 101 -0.98 7.89 21.75
N LEU A 102 -0.73 7.43 20.53
CA LEU A 102 0.45 6.64 20.19
C LEU A 102 1.73 7.45 20.36
N GLY A 103 1.75 8.69 19.88
CA GLY A 103 2.89 9.59 20.01
C GLY A 103 3.25 9.88 21.47
N ASN A 104 2.25 10.17 22.31
CA ASN A 104 2.47 10.41 23.73
C ASN A 104 2.94 9.15 24.48
N HIS A 105 2.41 7.98 24.12
CA HIS A 105 2.72 6.74 24.82
C HIS A 105 4.08 6.16 24.42
N PHE A 106 4.32 6.06 23.12
CA PHE A 106 5.47 5.36 22.53
C PHE A 106 6.61 6.29 22.10
N GLN A 107 6.37 7.60 22.00
CA GLN A 107 7.30 8.56 21.39
C GLN A 107 7.71 8.14 19.97
N MET A 108 6.73 7.69 19.17
CA MET A 108 6.98 7.29 17.78
C MET A 108 7.60 8.44 16.98
N HIS A 109 8.48 8.11 16.03
CA HIS A 109 9.05 9.12 15.15
C HIS A 109 7.95 9.76 14.28
N HIS A 110 7.94 11.09 14.20
CA HIS A 110 6.90 11.87 13.49
C HIS A 110 6.77 11.50 12.01
N SER A 111 7.84 10.98 11.40
CA SER A 111 7.84 10.58 9.99
C SER A 111 6.87 9.43 9.72
N LEU A 112 6.52 8.61 10.72
CA LEU A 112 5.55 7.53 10.57
C LEU A 112 4.17 8.09 10.22
N PHE A 113 3.66 9.05 10.99
CA PHE A 113 2.32 9.62 10.77
C PHE A 113 2.27 10.51 9.52
N THR A 114 3.33 11.29 9.27
CA THR A 114 3.38 12.14 8.08
C THR A 114 3.52 11.33 6.79
N ASN A 115 4.36 10.29 6.79
CA ASN A 115 4.48 9.40 5.64
C ASN A 115 3.26 8.52 5.49
N TYR A 116 2.53 8.18 6.55
CA TYR A 116 1.22 7.57 6.41
C TYR A 116 0.27 8.55 5.72
N GLU A 117 0.05 9.75 6.26
CA GLU A 117 -1.00 10.64 5.76
C GLU A 117 -0.78 11.11 4.32
N ARG A 118 0.43 11.59 3.99
CA ARG A 118 0.73 12.23 2.70
C ARG A 118 0.40 11.33 1.51
N THR A 119 -0.42 11.80 0.58
CA THR A 119 -0.87 11.01 -0.58
C THR A 119 0.04 11.11 -1.80
N VAL A 120 0.99 12.04 -1.79
CA VAL A 120 1.72 12.47 -2.98
C VAL A 120 3.20 12.10 -2.89
N THR A 121 3.70 11.28 -3.81
CA THR A 121 5.13 10.96 -3.91
C THR A 121 5.97 12.10 -4.51
N ALA A 122 5.42 12.86 -5.46
CA ALA A 122 6.07 14.01 -6.07
C ALA A 122 5.08 15.17 -6.26
N SER A 123 5.43 16.35 -5.73
CA SER A 123 4.67 17.57 -5.94
C SER A 123 5.64 18.71 -6.24
N SER A 124 5.42 19.43 -7.32
CA SER A 124 6.12 20.70 -7.62
C SER A 124 5.75 21.83 -6.65
N THR A 125 4.69 21.62 -5.86
CA THR A 125 4.22 22.57 -4.84
C THR A 125 4.34 21.92 -3.46
N SER A 126 4.81 22.69 -2.47
CA SER A 126 4.97 22.29 -1.06
C SER A 126 3.86 21.32 -0.61
N GLY A 127 4.19 20.05 -0.38
CA GLY A 127 3.18 19.01 -0.13
C GLY A 127 3.52 17.56 -0.48
N GLY A 128 4.66 17.27 -1.12
CA GLY A 128 5.09 15.88 -1.39
C GLY A 128 5.49 15.10 -0.14
N SER A 129 5.72 13.79 -0.28
CA SER A 129 6.46 12.97 0.69
C SER A 129 7.93 13.42 0.74
N CYS A 130 8.54 13.38 1.92
CA CYS A 130 9.96 13.67 2.07
C CYS A 130 10.77 12.52 1.45
N SER A 131 11.55 12.80 0.40
CA SER A 131 12.51 11.85 -0.13
C SER A 131 13.68 11.74 0.85
N VAL A 132 13.88 10.55 1.41
CA VAL A 132 14.97 10.27 2.35
C VAL A 132 16.07 9.52 1.59
N LEU A 133 17.34 9.81 1.90
CA LEU A 133 18.46 9.03 1.39
C LEU A 133 18.33 7.55 1.79
N ALA A 134 18.89 6.64 1.00
CA ALA A 134 18.83 5.20 1.27
C ALA A 134 19.37 4.85 2.67
N SER A 135 20.43 5.53 3.13
CA SER A 135 20.97 5.37 4.49
C SER A 135 19.96 5.77 5.58
N GLY A 136 19.26 6.89 5.39
CA GLY A 136 18.19 7.31 6.31
C GLY A 136 16.99 6.38 6.26
N LEU A 137 16.64 5.88 5.06
CA LEU A 137 15.56 4.91 4.87
C LEU A 137 15.85 3.59 5.60
N ALA A 138 17.07 3.06 5.51
CA ALA A 138 17.52 1.84 6.18
C ALA A 138 17.65 1.96 7.71
N LEU A 139 17.71 3.20 8.21
CA LEU A 139 17.75 3.53 9.65
C LEU A 139 16.38 3.94 10.21
N GLN A 140 15.31 3.93 9.40
CA GLN A 140 13.97 4.20 9.89
C GLN A 140 13.57 3.17 10.95
N GLN A 141 12.89 3.64 11.99
CA GLN A 141 12.43 2.83 13.12
C GLN A 141 11.11 2.10 12.85
N TYR A 142 10.63 2.13 11.60
CA TYR A 142 9.44 1.41 11.15
C TYR A 142 9.66 0.90 9.74
N LEU A 143 8.97 -0.18 9.40
CA LEU A 143 8.83 -0.68 8.04
C LEU A 143 7.61 -0.02 7.40
N SER A 144 7.75 0.49 6.19
CA SER A 144 6.67 1.02 5.37
C SER A 144 6.56 0.21 4.08
N MET A 145 5.39 -0.35 3.85
CA MET A 145 5.06 -1.09 2.65
C MET A 145 3.86 -0.44 1.98
N SER A 146 3.83 -0.46 0.65
CA SER A 146 2.71 0.13 -0.09
C SER A 146 2.10 -0.84 -1.10
N PRO A 147 1.39 -1.90 -0.68
CA PRO A 147 0.80 -2.85 -1.63
C PRO A 147 -0.24 -2.20 -2.53
N ARG A 148 -0.56 -2.87 -3.64
CA ARG A 148 -1.59 -2.43 -4.60
C ARG A 148 -2.81 -3.32 -4.46
N SER A 149 -3.96 -2.71 -4.24
CA SER A 149 -5.24 -3.41 -4.26
C SER A 149 -5.92 -3.15 -5.60
N LEU A 150 -6.40 -4.22 -6.23
CA LEU A 150 -7.22 -4.15 -7.43
C LEU A 150 -8.70 -4.06 -7.04
N VAL A 151 -9.44 -3.17 -7.70
CA VAL A 151 -10.86 -2.94 -7.45
C VAL A 151 -11.61 -2.88 -8.77
N THR A 152 -12.76 -3.53 -8.86
CA THR A 152 -13.64 -3.39 -10.03
C THR A 152 -14.47 -2.14 -9.86
N LEU A 153 -14.42 -1.24 -10.84
CA LEU A 153 -15.16 0.02 -10.82
C LEU A 153 -16.35 -0.06 -11.78
N PRO A 154 -17.55 0.36 -11.37
CA PRO A 154 -18.69 0.48 -12.27
C PRO A 154 -18.38 1.44 -13.43
N SER A 155 -18.83 1.13 -14.64
CA SER A 155 -18.60 1.97 -15.82
C SER A 155 -19.14 3.40 -15.65
N SER A 156 -20.21 3.56 -14.85
CA SER A 156 -20.77 4.86 -14.48
C SER A 156 -19.82 5.72 -13.65
N LEU A 157 -18.86 5.12 -12.96
CA LEU A 157 -17.89 5.81 -12.09
C LEU A 157 -16.61 6.18 -12.83
N ILE A 158 -16.18 5.33 -13.78
CA ILE A 158 -14.96 5.52 -14.59
C ILE A 158 -14.96 6.88 -15.31
N LYS A 159 -16.13 7.35 -15.77
CA LYS A 159 -16.29 8.65 -16.44
C LYS A 159 -15.99 9.86 -15.56
N HIS A 160 -15.94 9.69 -14.23
CA HIS A 160 -15.68 10.76 -13.27
C HIS A 160 -14.23 10.79 -12.77
N ALA A 161 -13.32 10.06 -13.41
CA ALA A 161 -11.90 10.14 -13.13
C ALA A 161 -11.39 11.60 -13.23
N PRO A 162 -10.48 12.06 -12.36
CA PRO A 162 -9.72 11.31 -11.35
C PRO A 162 -10.53 10.93 -10.10
N LEU A 163 -10.39 9.67 -9.67
CA LEU A 163 -11.04 9.12 -8.48
C LEU A 163 -10.08 9.07 -7.29
N ARG A 164 -10.58 9.33 -6.07
CA ARG A 164 -9.82 9.20 -4.82
C ARG A 164 -10.62 8.46 -3.76
N CYS A 165 -9.98 7.69 -2.90
CA CYS A 165 -10.62 7.13 -1.71
C CYS A 165 -11.17 8.26 -0.83
N SER A 166 -12.44 8.21 -0.43
CA SER A 166 -13.05 9.26 0.39
C SER A 166 -12.50 9.31 1.83
N GLU A 167 -11.93 8.21 2.32
CA GLU A 167 -11.42 8.12 3.69
C GLU A 167 -9.96 8.57 3.80
N THR A 168 -9.12 8.24 2.82
CA THR A 168 -7.66 8.47 2.89
C THR A 168 -7.14 9.45 1.84
N GLY A 169 -7.95 9.80 0.84
CA GLY A 169 -7.51 10.63 -0.30
C GLY A 169 -6.58 9.94 -1.28
N ARG A 170 -6.28 8.65 -1.08
CA ARG A 170 -5.43 7.86 -2.01
C ARG A 170 -6.05 7.84 -3.40
N TYR A 171 -5.20 8.04 -4.40
CA TYR A 171 -5.63 8.02 -5.80
C TYR A 171 -6.01 6.61 -6.24
N VAL A 172 -7.13 6.48 -6.95
CA VAL A 172 -7.52 5.25 -7.63
C VAL A 172 -7.05 5.36 -9.08
N SER A 173 -5.98 4.64 -9.40
CA SER A 173 -5.36 4.66 -10.72
C SER A 173 -6.15 3.81 -11.69
N LEU A 174 -6.65 4.42 -12.75
CA LEU A 174 -7.27 3.71 -13.87
C LEU A 174 -6.24 3.52 -14.98
N THR A 175 -6.14 2.32 -15.52
CA THR A 175 -5.25 2.03 -16.65
C THR A 175 -6.02 2.20 -17.95
N ARG A 176 -5.37 2.76 -18.96
CA ARG A 176 -5.92 2.83 -20.31
C ARG A 176 -5.30 1.76 -21.17
N VAL A 177 -6.11 1.16 -22.02
CA VAL A 177 -5.69 0.20 -23.04
C VAL A 177 -6.36 0.59 -24.34
N ASN A 178 -5.57 0.89 -25.36
CA ASN A 178 -6.04 1.31 -26.68
C ASN A 178 -7.00 2.52 -26.60
N GLY A 179 -6.66 3.51 -25.78
CA GLY A 179 -7.42 4.75 -25.60
C GLY A 179 -8.64 4.64 -24.68
N LYS A 180 -8.97 3.45 -24.16
CA LYS A 180 -10.13 3.22 -23.30
C LYS A 180 -9.71 2.90 -21.87
N LEU A 181 -10.42 3.46 -20.88
CA LEU A 181 -10.19 3.15 -19.47
C LEU A 181 -10.69 1.74 -19.15
N ASP A 182 -9.83 0.96 -18.49
CA ASP A 182 -10.15 -0.35 -17.93
C ASP A 182 -11.10 -0.21 -16.73
N SER A 183 -11.94 -1.22 -16.49
CA SER A 183 -12.82 -1.28 -15.33
C SER A 183 -12.07 -1.66 -14.05
N VAL A 184 -10.86 -2.20 -14.17
CA VAL A 184 -10.00 -2.50 -13.04
C VAL A 184 -9.21 -1.26 -12.60
N GLY A 185 -9.57 -0.72 -11.44
CA GLY A 185 -8.83 0.32 -10.75
C GLY A 185 -7.75 -0.26 -9.84
N THR A 186 -6.65 0.48 -9.68
CA THR A 186 -5.55 0.15 -8.76
C THR A 186 -5.43 1.20 -7.67
N VAL A 187 -5.49 0.80 -6.41
CA VAL A 187 -5.31 1.68 -5.25
C VAL A 187 -3.98 1.41 -4.58
N LYS A 188 -3.14 2.44 -4.42
CA LYS A 188 -1.94 2.36 -3.55
C LYS A 188 -2.43 2.37 -2.10
N ARG A 189 -2.25 1.26 -1.40
CA ARG A 189 -2.45 1.16 0.05
C ARG A 189 -1.14 1.41 0.76
N LYS A 190 -1.21 1.77 2.03
CA LYS A 190 -0.05 1.79 2.91
C LYS A 190 -0.24 0.89 4.11
N CYS A 191 0.84 0.24 4.49
CA CYS A 191 0.96 -0.60 5.66
C CYS A 191 2.27 -0.25 6.37
N PHE A 192 2.20 0.00 7.67
CA PHE A 192 3.37 0.33 8.49
C PHE A 192 3.47 -0.67 9.62
N VAL A 193 4.69 -1.10 9.93
CA VAL A 193 5.01 -1.88 11.13
C VAL A 193 6.00 -1.08 11.94
N TRP A 194 5.62 -0.76 13.16
CA TRP A 194 6.50 -0.19 14.16
C TRP A 194 6.61 -1.17 15.32
N ASN A 195 7.84 -1.47 15.70
CA ASN A 195 8.16 -2.30 16.84
C ASN A 195 9.31 -1.63 17.59
N LYS A 196 9.07 -1.31 18.86
CA LYS A 196 10.16 -0.97 19.77
C LYS A 196 10.65 -2.28 20.36
N LEU A 197 11.79 -2.75 19.88
CA LEU A 197 12.49 -3.99 20.24
C LEU A 197 12.72 -4.25 21.74
N SER A 198 12.15 -3.45 22.66
CA SER A 198 12.35 -3.62 24.10
C SER A 198 11.13 -4.14 24.86
N GLU A 199 9.93 -3.52 24.91
CA GLU A 199 9.00 -3.90 26.01
C GLU A 199 7.48 -3.82 25.75
N ASP A 200 6.97 -3.03 24.79
CA ASP A 200 5.52 -2.68 24.79
C ASP A 200 4.69 -3.24 23.60
N GLY A 201 5.28 -4.10 22.74
CA GLY A 201 4.56 -4.79 21.65
C GLY A 201 4.68 -4.17 20.25
N TRP A 202 3.84 -4.65 19.32
CA TRP A 202 3.85 -4.25 17.91
C TRP A 202 2.73 -3.27 17.58
N THR A 203 2.99 -2.29 16.72
CA THR A 203 1.97 -1.40 16.14
C THR A 203 1.95 -1.55 14.63
N ILE A 204 0.79 -1.93 14.08
CA ILE A 204 0.55 -2.12 12.66
C ILE A 204 -0.51 -1.13 12.21
N ILE A 205 -0.23 -0.37 11.17
CA ILE A 205 -1.17 0.62 10.63
C ILE A 205 -1.41 0.30 9.16
N CYS A 206 -2.66 0.04 8.78
CA CYS A 206 -3.06 -0.31 7.44
C CYS A 206 -4.14 0.66 6.92
N ASP A 207 -4.06 1.04 5.64
CA ASP A 207 -5.15 1.78 4.99
C ASP A 207 -6.46 0.92 4.99
N PRO A 208 -7.64 1.55 5.14
CA PRO A 208 -8.94 0.87 5.14
C PRO A 208 -9.35 0.38 3.74
N VAL A 209 -10.36 -0.49 3.69
CA VAL A 209 -10.98 -0.96 2.43
C VAL A 209 -11.51 0.22 1.58
N LEU A 210 -11.52 0.08 0.25
CA LEU A 210 -12.10 1.10 -0.63
C LEU A 210 -13.61 0.92 -0.64
N SER A 211 -14.30 1.56 0.30
CA SER A 211 -15.76 1.57 0.37
C SER A 211 -16.35 2.57 -0.64
N ASN A 212 -15.77 3.76 -0.64
CA ASN A 212 -16.29 4.93 -1.32
C ASN A 212 -15.15 5.71 -2.01
N VAL A 213 -15.48 6.35 -3.13
CA VAL A 213 -14.59 7.29 -3.80
C VAL A 213 -15.21 8.66 -3.88
N VAL A 214 -14.34 9.67 -3.89
CA VAL A 214 -14.69 11.06 -4.13
C VAL A 214 -14.15 11.51 -5.48
N THR A 215 -14.99 12.24 -6.20
CA THR A 215 -14.63 12.91 -7.46
C THR A 215 -14.41 14.39 -7.16
N ARG A 216 -13.48 15.03 -7.87
CA ARG A 216 -13.28 16.47 -7.69
C ARG A 216 -14.45 17.21 -8.33
N ASN A 217 -15.26 17.91 -7.53
CA ASN A 217 -16.16 18.94 -8.03
C ASN A 217 -15.44 20.29 -7.92
N GLU A 218 -15.17 20.93 -9.07
CA GLU A 218 -14.47 22.22 -9.12
C GLU A 218 -15.36 23.41 -8.76
N ALA A 219 -16.70 23.24 -8.76
CA ALA A 219 -17.65 24.31 -8.50
C ALA A 219 -17.91 24.55 -7.00
N ASP A 220 -18.03 23.49 -6.19
CA ASP A 220 -18.54 23.61 -4.81
C ASP A 220 -17.50 23.36 -3.71
N GLY A 221 -16.26 23.04 -4.08
CA GLY A 221 -15.18 22.71 -3.13
C GLY A 221 -15.43 21.44 -2.29
N ARG A 222 -16.57 20.75 -2.47
CA ARG A 222 -16.90 19.45 -1.87
C ARG A 222 -17.07 18.42 -2.97
N GLY A 223 -16.28 17.36 -2.92
CA GLY A 223 -16.37 16.29 -3.91
C GLY A 223 -17.60 15.41 -3.71
N HIS A 224 -18.17 14.92 -4.80
CA HIS A 224 -19.28 13.95 -4.74
C HIS A 224 -18.74 12.56 -4.42
N VAL A 225 -19.35 11.92 -3.42
CA VAL A 225 -18.99 10.59 -2.93
C VAL A 225 -19.83 9.54 -3.63
N PHE A 226 -19.18 8.50 -4.15
CA PHE A 226 -19.80 7.37 -4.83
C PHE A 226 -19.37 6.06 -4.17
N PRO A 227 -20.30 5.12 -3.92
CA PRO A 227 -19.94 3.78 -3.47
C PRO A 227 -19.28 3.01 -4.61
N VAL A 228 -18.22 2.26 -4.31
CA VAL A 228 -17.51 1.41 -5.29
C VAL A 228 -18.07 -0.01 -5.34
N GLY A 229 -18.67 -0.48 -4.23
CA GLY A 229 -18.99 -1.89 -4.03
C GLY A 229 -17.75 -2.69 -3.61
N GLN A 230 -17.92 -3.72 -2.78
CA GLN A 230 -16.81 -4.43 -2.13
C GLN A 230 -16.23 -5.60 -2.94
N GLN A 231 -16.30 -5.58 -4.27
CA GLN A 231 -15.81 -6.71 -5.07
C GLN A 231 -14.35 -6.51 -5.50
N PRO A 232 -13.40 -7.31 -4.99
CA PRO A 232 -12.04 -7.32 -5.51
C PRO A 232 -12.06 -7.75 -6.99
N ALA A 233 -11.29 -7.06 -7.82
CA ALA A 233 -11.16 -7.44 -9.22
C ALA A 233 -10.37 -8.77 -9.33
N GLU A 234 -10.88 -9.70 -10.14
CA GLU A 234 -10.27 -11.02 -10.42
C GLU A 234 -10.10 -11.95 -9.21
N GLY A 235 -10.84 -11.70 -8.13
CA GLY A 235 -10.69 -12.42 -6.87
C GLY A 235 -9.53 -11.87 -6.04
N ALA A 236 -9.46 -12.26 -4.77
CA ALA A 236 -8.37 -11.85 -3.89
C ALA A 236 -7.16 -12.80 -3.99
N TYR A 237 -6.02 -12.40 -3.39
CA TYR A 237 -4.75 -13.11 -3.51
C TYR A 237 -4.81 -14.58 -3.07
N VAL A 238 -3.94 -15.42 -3.63
CA VAL A 238 -3.83 -16.85 -3.30
C VAL A 238 -3.21 -17.00 -1.90
N ASP A 239 -3.76 -17.90 -1.08
CA ASP A 239 -3.23 -18.14 0.26
C ASP A 239 -1.81 -18.73 0.20
N PHE A 240 -0.89 -18.19 0.99
CA PHE A 240 0.54 -18.55 0.98
C PHE A 240 0.86 -19.78 1.83
N PHE A 241 -0.16 -20.41 2.42
CA PHE A 241 -0.04 -21.66 3.20
C PHE A 241 -0.32 -22.94 2.40
N ALA A 242 -0.43 -22.88 1.08
CA ALA A 242 -0.91 -24.02 0.28
C ALA A 242 0.03 -25.25 0.23
N SER A 243 -0.60 -26.43 0.29
CA SER A 243 -0.15 -27.84 0.19
C SER A 243 0.80 -28.44 1.23
N ASP A 244 1.72 -27.68 1.83
CA ASP A 244 2.74 -28.27 2.72
C ASP A 244 2.19 -28.58 4.13
N ILE A 245 1.16 -27.84 4.55
CA ILE A 245 0.41 -28.08 5.79
C ILE A 245 -0.78 -28.97 5.44
N GLY A 246 -0.52 -30.27 5.33
CA GLY A 246 -1.47 -31.26 4.84
C GLY A 246 -2.89 -31.15 5.42
N ILE A 247 -3.87 -31.07 4.50
CA ILE A 247 -5.25 -31.58 4.59
C ILE A 247 -6.17 -31.02 5.70
N THR A 248 -5.67 -30.23 6.65
CA THR A 248 -6.47 -29.55 7.71
C THR A 248 -6.73 -28.08 7.42
N ALA A 249 -6.72 -27.69 6.13
CA ALA A 249 -6.82 -26.30 5.70
C ALA A 249 -8.12 -25.65 6.23
N LYS A 250 -7.96 -24.72 7.17
CA LYS A 250 -9.02 -23.79 7.57
C LYS A 250 -9.47 -23.02 6.31
N PRO A 251 -10.75 -22.61 6.21
CA PRO A 251 -11.17 -21.72 5.14
C PRO A 251 -10.24 -20.50 5.13
N GLY A 252 -9.74 -20.11 3.96
CA GLY A 252 -8.76 -19.02 3.83
C GLY A 252 -9.27 -17.68 4.42
N PRO A 253 -8.40 -16.65 4.50
CA PRO A 253 -8.75 -15.38 5.11
C PRO A 253 -9.98 -14.72 4.43
N PRO A 254 -10.69 -13.83 5.16
CA PRO A 254 -11.88 -13.16 4.65
C PRO A 254 -11.59 -12.27 3.42
N LYS A 255 -10.35 -11.79 3.25
CA LYS A 255 -9.89 -10.98 2.11
C LYS A 255 -10.66 -9.67 1.96
N THR A 256 -11.22 -9.18 3.06
CA THR A 256 -11.96 -7.92 3.15
C THR A 256 -11.00 -6.75 3.32
N SER A 257 -10.07 -6.84 4.27
CA SER A 257 -9.04 -5.85 4.56
C SER A 257 -7.72 -6.51 4.96
N ILE A 258 -6.60 -5.78 4.82
CA ILE A 258 -5.29 -6.25 5.28
C ILE A 258 -5.29 -6.51 6.79
N ALA A 259 -6.03 -5.69 7.55
CA ALA A 259 -6.17 -5.85 9.00
C ALA A 259 -6.94 -7.12 9.37
N ASP A 260 -8.03 -7.43 8.67
CA ASP A 260 -8.81 -8.65 8.88
C ASP A 260 -7.99 -9.89 8.56
N ASP A 261 -7.28 -9.88 7.43
CA ASP A 261 -6.45 -10.99 7.00
C ASP A 261 -5.31 -11.23 8.00
N LEU A 262 -4.66 -10.16 8.48
CA LEU A 262 -3.62 -10.28 9.50
C LEU A 262 -4.17 -10.87 10.81
N CYS A 263 -5.32 -10.39 11.29
CA CYS A 263 -5.98 -10.94 12.48
C CYS A 263 -6.32 -12.43 12.28
N TYR A 264 -6.82 -12.80 11.09
CA TYR A 264 -7.13 -14.18 10.74
C TYR A 264 -5.88 -15.06 10.78
N TYR A 265 -4.77 -14.64 10.16
CA TYR A 265 -3.55 -15.44 10.10
C TYR A 265 -2.92 -15.62 11.48
N LEU A 266 -2.91 -14.54 12.28
CA LEU A 266 -2.46 -14.61 13.66
C LEU A 266 -3.33 -15.56 14.48
N ALA A 267 -4.65 -15.43 14.44
CA ALA A 267 -5.55 -16.31 15.20
C ALA A 267 -5.51 -17.77 14.75
N SER A 268 -5.26 -18.01 13.45
CA SER A 268 -5.36 -19.34 12.85
C SER A 268 -4.05 -20.12 12.87
N TYR A 269 -2.91 -19.44 12.76
CA TYR A 269 -1.61 -20.03 12.45
C TYR A 269 -0.47 -19.57 13.36
N SER A 270 -0.72 -18.78 14.41
CA SER A 270 0.34 -18.37 15.36
C SER A 270 1.00 -19.54 16.10
N SER A 271 0.34 -20.69 16.17
CA SER A 271 0.81 -21.89 16.88
C SER A 271 1.49 -22.93 15.98
N LEU A 272 1.75 -22.63 14.70
CA LEU A 272 2.39 -23.58 13.81
C LEU A 272 3.83 -23.91 14.26
N PRO A 273 4.27 -25.18 14.14
CA PRO A 273 5.65 -25.56 14.44
C PRO A 273 6.66 -24.74 13.63
N GLY A 274 7.72 -24.25 14.30
CA GLY A 274 8.72 -23.38 13.68
C GLY A 274 8.37 -21.88 13.71
N LEU A 275 7.15 -21.53 14.13
CA LEU A 275 6.79 -20.17 14.53
C LEU A 275 6.75 -20.13 16.07
N THR A 276 7.86 -19.82 16.73
CA THR A 276 7.79 -19.57 18.18
C THR A 276 7.34 -18.13 18.40
N CYS A 277 6.53 -17.86 19.43
CA CYS A 277 6.26 -16.47 19.85
C CYS A 277 7.55 -15.71 20.27
N GLU A 278 8.68 -16.42 20.37
CA GLU A 278 10.03 -15.91 20.58
C GLU A 278 10.76 -15.57 19.27
N THR A 279 10.32 -16.10 18.11
CA THR A 279 10.83 -15.67 16.81
C THR A 279 10.42 -14.21 16.59
N PRO A 280 11.36 -13.26 16.41
CA PRO A 280 11.12 -11.83 16.63
C PRO A 280 10.06 -11.11 15.79
N ASP A 281 9.31 -11.75 14.90
CA ASP A 281 8.50 -10.99 13.93
C ASP A 281 7.33 -11.72 13.26
N ILE A 282 6.61 -12.64 13.94
CA ILE A 282 5.48 -13.38 13.32
C ILE A 282 4.39 -12.44 12.74
N VAL A 283 4.11 -11.33 13.42
CA VAL A 283 3.12 -10.34 12.99
C VAL A 283 3.54 -9.68 11.68
N SER A 284 4.81 -9.28 11.61
CA SER A 284 5.39 -8.68 10.43
C SER A 284 5.58 -9.71 9.31
N LEU A 285 5.91 -10.96 9.62
CA LEU A 285 5.99 -12.06 8.66
C LEU A 285 4.67 -12.22 7.90
N PHE A 286 3.55 -12.36 8.62
CA PHE A 286 2.24 -12.46 7.97
C PHE A 286 1.88 -11.21 7.19
N LEU A 287 2.15 -10.02 7.73
CA LEU A 287 1.89 -8.79 6.99
C LEU A 287 2.72 -8.72 5.71
N LYS A 288 4.02 -9.04 5.77
CA LYS A 288 4.94 -9.09 4.63
C LYS A 288 4.44 -10.07 3.56
N LYS A 289 3.94 -11.25 3.96
CA LYS A 289 3.37 -12.24 3.05
C LYS A 289 2.07 -11.76 2.40
N ILE A 290 1.14 -11.17 3.16
CA ILE A 290 -0.07 -10.52 2.60
C ILE A 290 0.33 -9.46 1.57
N VAL A 291 1.28 -8.58 1.92
CA VAL A 291 1.77 -7.52 1.04
C VAL A 291 2.39 -8.08 -0.24
N ALA A 292 3.25 -9.10 -0.14
CA ALA A 292 3.87 -9.76 -1.27
C ALA A 292 2.82 -10.40 -2.20
N SER A 293 1.82 -11.08 -1.63
CA SER A 293 0.71 -11.67 -2.39
C SER A 293 -0.12 -10.61 -3.12
N LEU A 294 -0.39 -9.46 -2.51
CA LEU A 294 -1.07 -8.33 -3.17
C LEU A 294 -0.24 -7.76 -4.34
N TYR A 295 1.09 -7.65 -4.17
CA TYR A 295 1.98 -7.24 -5.25
C TYR A 295 2.00 -8.24 -6.41
N MET A 296 1.90 -9.54 -6.12
CA MET A 296 1.82 -10.58 -7.14
C MET A 296 0.52 -10.47 -7.94
N THR A 297 -0.64 -10.35 -7.28
CA THR A 297 -1.93 -10.15 -7.96
C THR A 297 -1.91 -8.91 -8.85
N HIS A 298 -1.34 -7.79 -8.36
CA HIS A 298 -1.18 -6.59 -9.17
C HIS A 298 -0.24 -6.80 -10.37
N LEU A 299 0.85 -7.54 -10.20
CA LEU A 299 1.78 -7.86 -11.28
C LEU A 299 1.12 -8.66 -12.40
N ASP A 300 0.25 -9.62 -12.05
CA ASP A 300 -0.48 -10.42 -13.04
C ASP A 300 -1.46 -9.55 -13.84
N GLN A 301 -2.14 -8.60 -13.17
CA GLN A 301 -2.96 -7.62 -13.88
C GLN A 301 -2.12 -6.76 -14.83
N LEU A 302 -0.95 -6.28 -14.39
CA LEU A 302 -0.05 -5.50 -15.25
C LEU A 302 0.38 -6.31 -16.48
N ARG A 303 0.73 -7.59 -16.32
CA ARG A 303 1.09 -8.47 -17.44
C ARG A 303 -0.05 -8.62 -18.44
N LYS A 304 -1.29 -8.76 -17.96
CA LYS A 304 -2.50 -8.80 -18.82
C LYS A 304 -2.65 -7.49 -19.59
N THR A 305 -2.54 -6.34 -18.92
CA THR A 305 -2.60 -5.02 -19.57
C THR A 305 -1.53 -4.88 -20.64
N ILE A 306 -0.27 -5.21 -20.33
CA ILE A 306 0.84 -5.13 -21.30
C ILE A 306 0.54 -6.00 -22.51
N ALA A 307 0.11 -7.25 -22.29
CA ALA A 307 -0.23 -8.16 -23.38
C ALA A 307 -1.38 -7.64 -24.26
N GLN A 308 -2.37 -6.96 -23.68
CA GLN A 308 -3.47 -6.34 -24.40
C GLN A 308 -3.01 -5.12 -25.22
N SER A 309 -2.14 -4.26 -24.68
CA SER A 309 -1.55 -3.12 -25.41
C SER A 309 -0.69 -3.55 -26.61
N GLN A 310 -0.13 -4.76 -26.57
CA GLN A 310 0.59 -5.35 -27.69
C GLN A 310 -0.33 -5.92 -28.77
N SER A 311 -1.56 -6.31 -28.42
CA SER A 311 -2.46 -7.07 -29.31
C SER A 311 -2.69 -6.42 -30.68
N PRO A 312 -2.94 -5.09 -30.80
CA PRO A 312 -3.22 -4.45 -32.08
C PRO A 312 -2.04 -4.39 -33.06
N VAL A 313 -0.86 -4.84 -32.65
CA VAL A 313 0.41 -4.68 -33.37
C VAL A 313 1.08 -6.04 -33.62
N ARG A 314 0.37 -7.14 -33.35
CA ARG A 314 0.95 -8.48 -33.50
C ARG A 314 1.05 -8.93 -34.95
N TRP A 315 0.08 -8.58 -35.80
CA TRP A 315 0.00 -9.11 -37.16
C TRP A 315 0.04 -8.02 -38.23
N THR A 316 0.61 -8.36 -39.39
CA THR A 316 0.66 -7.46 -40.56
C THR A 316 -0.73 -7.01 -41.02
N SER A 317 -1.75 -7.85 -40.83
CA SER A 317 -3.17 -7.52 -41.09
C SER A 317 -3.71 -6.41 -40.19
N ASP A 318 -3.15 -6.25 -39.00
CA ASP A 318 -3.60 -5.23 -38.05
C ASP A 318 -3.11 -3.83 -38.46
N PHE A 319 -1.99 -3.74 -39.18
CA PHE A 319 -1.49 -2.50 -39.76
C PHE A 319 -2.43 -1.85 -40.77
N ALA A 320 -3.28 -2.64 -41.44
CA ALA A 320 -4.30 -2.10 -42.34
C ALA A 320 -5.41 -1.36 -41.56
N LYS A 321 -5.54 -1.62 -40.26
CA LYS A 321 -6.57 -1.09 -39.36
C LYS A 321 -6.04 -0.01 -38.40
N LEU A 322 -4.72 0.19 -38.35
CA LEU A 322 -4.08 1.19 -37.51
C LEU A 322 -4.10 2.55 -38.22
N ASP A 323 -5.04 3.41 -37.82
CA ASP A 323 -4.95 4.84 -38.12
C ASP A 323 -3.95 5.53 -37.17
N LEU A 324 -3.49 6.72 -37.54
CA LEU A 324 -2.50 7.46 -36.75
C LEU A 324 -3.01 7.74 -35.32
N ALA A 325 -4.29 8.05 -35.16
CA ALA A 325 -4.91 8.34 -33.87
C ALA A 325 -4.88 7.14 -32.92
N ALA A 326 -5.14 5.92 -33.40
CA ALA A 326 -5.05 4.70 -32.61
C ALA A 326 -3.61 4.41 -32.17
N VAL A 327 -2.63 4.68 -33.03
CA VAL A 327 -1.20 4.52 -32.70
C VAL A 327 -0.77 5.53 -31.64
N GLU A 328 -1.14 6.81 -31.79
CA GLU A 328 -0.87 7.86 -30.80
C GLU A 328 -1.51 7.57 -29.45
N ALA A 329 -2.77 7.10 -29.44
CA ALA A 329 -3.48 6.71 -28.24
C ALA A 329 -2.76 5.56 -27.52
N ASN A 330 -2.39 4.49 -28.24
CA ASN A 330 -1.70 3.34 -27.65
C ASN A 330 -0.29 3.70 -27.16
N TRP A 331 0.43 4.57 -27.89
CA TRP A 331 1.72 5.10 -27.44
C TRP A 331 1.59 5.88 -26.11
N SER A 332 0.62 6.79 -26.02
CA SER A 332 0.34 7.55 -24.79
C SER A 332 -0.06 6.63 -23.61
N ASP A 333 -0.77 5.53 -23.88
CA ASP A 333 -1.10 4.53 -22.88
C ASP A 333 0.14 3.79 -22.37
N CYS A 334 1.03 3.38 -23.27
CA CYS A 334 2.28 2.72 -22.91
C CYS A 334 3.23 3.65 -22.13
N GLN A 335 3.31 4.95 -22.46
CA GLN A 335 4.04 5.97 -21.69
C GLN A 335 3.52 6.11 -20.26
N THR A 336 2.19 6.13 -20.12
CA THR A 336 1.53 6.19 -18.81
C THR A 336 1.84 4.95 -17.98
N LEU A 337 1.84 3.77 -18.62
CA LEU A 337 2.13 2.49 -17.97
C LEU A 337 3.60 2.40 -17.52
N GLU A 338 4.54 2.85 -18.35
CA GLU A 338 5.97 2.92 -18.03
C GLU A 338 6.22 3.77 -16.78
N THR A 339 5.67 4.99 -16.75
CA THR A 339 5.82 5.91 -15.62
C THR A 339 5.31 5.30 -14.32
N ARG A 340 4.19 4.57 -14.36
CA ARG A 340 3.64 3.88 -13.18
C ARG A 340 4.51 2.70 -12.74
N LEU A 341 4.97 1.89 -13.69
CA LEU A 341 5.88 0.77 -13.43
C LEU A 341 7.17 1.23 -12.75
N GLN A 342 7.73 2.38 -13.18
CA GLN A 342 8.89 2.98 -12.52
C GLN A 342 8.61 3.28 -11.05
N LEU A 343 7.46 3.89 -10.74
CA LEU A 343 7.07 4.17 -9.35
C LEU A 343 6.85 2.88 -8.53
N HIS A 344 6.35 1.81 -9.14
CA HIS A 344 6.19 0.51 -8.48
C HIS A 344 7.55 -0.15 -8.18
N CYS A 345 8.51 -0.06 -9.11
CA CYS A 345 9.87 -0.55 -8.90
C CYS A 345 10.54 0.19 -7.74
N LEU A 346 10.41 1.53 -7.68
CA LEU A 346 10.94 2.34 -6.57
C LEU A 346 10.32 1.99 -5.22
N ASP A 347 9.01 1.72 -5.17
CA ASP A 347 8.37 1.31 -3.92
C ASP A 347 8.87 -0.08 -3.45
N LEU A 348 9.11 -1.03 -4.36
CA LEU A 348 9.69 -2.34 -4.02
C LEU A 348 11.15 -2.23 -3.59
N GLU A 349 11.93 -1.40 -4.28
CA GLU A 349 13.32 -1.11 -3.90
C GLU A 349 13.38 -0.50 -2.50
N GLY A 350 12.50 0.45 -2.18
CA GLY A 350 12.39 1.04 -0.85
C GLY A 350 12.09 0.00 0.23
N ILE A 351 11.24 -0.98 -0.05
CA ILE A 351 10.97 -2.11 0.86
C ILE A 351 12.24 -2.95 1.06
N LEU A 352 12.95 -3.30 -0.01
CA LEU A 352 14.20 -4.07 0.10
C LEU A 352 15.27 -3.33 0.92
N VAL A 353 15.42 -2.02 0.72
CA VAL A 353 16.34 -1.18 1.51
C VAL A 353 15.96 -1.15 2.99
N GLN A 354 14.68 -0.97 3.33
CA GLN A 354 14.22 -0.98 4.73
C GLN A 354 14.39 -2.34 5.39
N LEU A 355 14.17 -3.43 4.64
CA LEU A 355 14.40 -4.79 5.11
C LEU A 355 15.89 -5.18 5.12
N ARG A 356 16.77 -4.32 4.60
CA ARG A 356 18.22 -4.56 4.46
C ARG A 356 18.51 -5.81 3.63
N LEU A 357 17.70 -6.03 2.61
CA LEU A 357 17.84 -7.15 1.69
C LEU A 357 18.68 -6.74 0.48
N PRO A 358 19.46 -7.68 -0.08
CA PRO A 358 20.17 -7.43 -1.32
C PRO A 358 19.19 -7.21 -2.48
N LEU A 359 19.62 -6.44 -3.48
CA LEU A 359 18.87 -6.24 -4.73
C LEU A 359 19.14 -7.34 -5.77
N GLU A 360 19.91 -8.38 -5.41
CA GLU A 360 20.18 -9.52 -6.28
C GLU A 360 19.02 -10.53 -6.35
N ARG A 361 19.02 -11.35 -7.41
CA ARG A 361 18.03 -12.42 -7.57
C ARG A 361 18.27 -13.49 -6.51
N PRO A 362 17.20 -13.99 -5.85
CA PRO A 362 17.35 -15.07 -4.90
C PRO A 362 17.76 -16.35 -5.64
N ASN A 363 18.63 -17.15 -5.04
CA ASN A 363 18.97 -18.47 -5.54
C ASN A 363 17.81 -19.45 -5.24
N PRO A 364 17.13 -20.02 -6.26
CA PRO A 364 15.98 -20.89 -6.01
C PRO A 364 16.29 -22.13 -5.16
N ARG A 365 17.56 -22.56 -5.12
CA ARG A 365 18.00 -23.72 -4.32
C ARG A 365 18.11 -23.41 -2.82
N GLU A 366 18.18 -22.13 -2.45
CA GLU A 366 18.28 -21.67 -1.07
C GLU A 366 16.91 -21.42 -0.44
N ILE A 367 15.86 -21.32 -1.25
CA ILE A 367 14.48 -21.13 -0.80
C ILE A 367 13.95 -22.46 -0.25
N LYS A 368 13.87 -22.58 1.07
CA LYS A 368 13.48 -23.83 1.75
C LYS A 368 12.14 -23.77 2.47
N SER A 369 11.54 -22.59 2.58
CA SER A 369 10.33 -22.38 3.37
C SER A 369 9.45 -21.31 2.77
N TRP A 370 8.13 -21.49 2.90
CA TRP A 370 7.16 -20.43 2.62
C TRP A 370 7.38 -19.19 3.50
N GLN A 371 8.15 -19.27 4.59
CA GLN A 371 8.47 -18.13 5.45
C GLN A 371 9.53 -17.20 4.85
N ASP A 372 10.19 -17.60 3.77
CA ASP A 372 11.24 -16.80 3.14
C ASP A 372 10.64 -15.56 2.46
N VAL A 373 10.58 -14.46 3.20
CA VAL A 373 10.10 -13.16 2.72
C VAL A 373 11.15 -12.48 1.84
N ALA A 374 12.43 -12.78 2.04
CA ALA A 374 13.51 -12.17 1.27
C ALA A 374 13.39 -12.59 -0.19
N ALA A 375 13.25 -13.89 -0.44
CA ALA A 375 13.05 -14.43 -1.77
C ALA A 375 11.82 -13.83 -2.48
N ASP A 376 10.70 -13.67 -1.76
CA ASP A 376 9.48 -13.09 -2.32
C ASP A 376 9.71 -11.66 -2.84
N PHE A 377 10.22 -10.75 -1.98
CA PHE A 377 10.37 -9.35 -2.37
C PHE A 377 11.47 -9.15 -3.41
N GLN A 378 12.57 -9.91 -3.33
CA GLN A 378 13.61 -9.86 -4.36
C GLN A 378 13.07 -10.35 -5.71
N MET A 379 12.35 -11.47 -5.72
CA MET A 379 11.73 -11.99 -6.95
C MET A 379 10.70 -10.99 -7.50
N LEU A 380 9.84 -10.41 -6.66
CA LEU A 380 8.89 -9.37 -7.07
C LEU A 380 9.62 -8.17 -7.69
N TYR A 381 10.66 -7.65 -7.04
CA TYR A 381 11.46 -6.54 -7.58
C TYR A 381 12.00 -6.84 -8.98
N HIS A 382 12.54 -8.04 -9.20
CA HIS A 382 13.03 -8.43 -10.53
C HIS A 382 11.91 -8.63 -11.55
N GLN A 383 10.76 -9.18 -11.15
CA GLN A 383 9.65 -9.37 -12.07
C GLN A 383 8.99 -8.05 -12.47
N TYR A 384 8.91 -7.07 -11.56
CA TYR A 384 8.47 -5.71 -11.90
C TYR A 384 9.46 -5.00 -12.82
N ASN A 385 10.78 -5.14 -12.58
CA ASN A 385 11.79 -4.61 -13.51
C ASN A 385 11.73 -5.28 -14.89
N HIS A 386 11.43 -6.57 -14.96
CA HIS A 386 11.20 -7.25 -16.23
C HIS A 386 9.96 -6.70 -16.94
N ALA A 387 8.85 -6.50 -16.22
CA ALA A 387 7.65 -5.87 -16.79
C ALA A 387 7.91 -4.44 -17.28
N ARG A 388 8.71 -3.65 -16.56
CA ARG A 388 9.17 -2.32 -16.99
C ARG A 388 9.96 -2.41 -18.31
N SER A 389 10.98 -3.26 -18.36
CA SER A 389 11.77 -3.45 -19.60
C SER A 389 10.92 -3.92 -20.78
N TRP A 390 9.88 -4.71 -20.52
CA TRP A 390 8.93 -5.12 -21.55
C TRP A 390 8.14 -3.91 -22.10
N VAL A 391 7.66 -3.01 -21.23
CA VAL A 391 6.96 -1.79 -21.66
C VAL A 391 7.89 -0.80 -22.36
N GLU A 392 9.14 -0.64 -21.92
CA GLU A 392 10.14 0.21 -22.61
C GLU A 392 10.40 -0.25 -24.06
N LYS A 393 10.52 -1.57 -24.25
CA LYS A 393 10.63 -2.17 -25.59
C LYS A 393 9.37 -1.94 -26.40
N LEU A 394 8.19 -2.07 -25.79
CA LEU A 394 6.92 -1.78 -26.45
C LEU A 394 6.83 -0.31 -26.87
N ASN A 395 7.20 0.63 -26.00
CA ASN A 395 7.25 2.05 -26.31
C ASN A 395 8.16 2.35 -27.50
N SER A 396 9.36 1.76 -27.51
CA SER A 396 10.30 1.90 -28.61
C SER A 396 9.72 1.40 -29.94
N SER A 397 9.06 0.23 -29.92
CA SER A 397 8.36 -0.31 -31.09
C SER A 397 7.21 0.59 -31.54
N MET A 398 6.41 1.13 -30.61
CA MET A 398 5.31 2.05 -30.93
C MET A 398 5.81 3.34 -31.57
N THR A 399 6.91 3.91 -31.11
CA THR A 399 7.51 5.10 -31.73
C THR A 399 7.93 4.85 -33.17
N ALA A 400 8.51 3.68 -33.48
CA ALA A 400 8.84 3.31 -34.86
C ALA A 400 7.58 3.18 -35.73
N LEU A 401 6.50 2.63 -35.18
CA LEU A 401 5.22 2.45 -35.87
C LEU A 401 4.53 3.78 -36.16
N THR A 402 4.57 4.74 -35.22
CA THR A 402 4.09 6.10 -35.47
C THR A 402 4.82 6.73 -36.65
N GLY A 403 6.14 6.52 -36.77
CA GLY A 403 6.92 6.98 -37.91
C GLY A 403 6.50 6.33 -39.24
N ILE A 404 6.28 5.02 -39.26
CA ILE A 404 5.80 4.30 -40.46
C ILE A 404 4.40 4.76 -40.87
N ALA A 405 3.49 4.93 -39.89
CA ALA A 405 2.13 5.39 -40.12
C ALA A 405 2.12 6.83 -40.66
N GLY A 406 2.89 7.73 -40.06
CA GLY A 406 3.04 9.12 -40.51
C GLY A 406 3.58 9.21 -41.94
N ASN A 407 4.61 8.43 -42.28
CA ASN A 407 5.13 8.36 -43.64
C ASN A 407 4.06 7.89 -44.64
N ARG A 408 3.33 6.81 -44.33
CA ARG A 408 2.25 6.30 -45.19
C ARG A 408 1.15 7.35 -45.43
N GLN A 409 0.84 8.17 -44.43
CA GLN A 409 -0.13 9.25 -44.57
C GLN A 409 0.41 10.39 -45.44
N ALA A 410 1.70 10.72 -45.34
CA ALA A 410 2.33 11.75 -46.17
C ALA A 410 2.45 11.36 -47.66
N PHE A 411 2.52 10.05 -47.96
CA PHE A 411 2.54 9.52 -49.33
C PHE A 411 1.14 9.30 -49.95
N ARG A 412 0.07 9.59 -49.22
CA ARG A 412 -1.31 9.64 -49.73
C ARG A 412 -1.70 11.09 -49.97
#